data_AF-A0A3N5MJ26-F1
#
_entry.id   AF-A0A3N5MJ26-F1
#
_cell.length_a   1.000
_cell.length_b   1.000
_cell.length_c   1.000
_cell.angle_alpha   90.00
_cell.angle_beta   90.00
_cell.angle_gamma   90.00
#
_symmetry.space_group_name_H-M   'P 1'
#
loop_
_entity.id
_entity.type
_entity.pdbx_description
1 polymer ?
#
loop_
_entity_poly.entity_id
_entity_poly.type
_entity_poly.pdbx_seq_one_letter_code
_entity_poly.pdbx_strand_id
1 'polypeptide(L)'
;GNDDQRADSLMVRLFNSFADACERYGKTSRGGRLRPGSGSAMYYIWLTKDGVSMREPVVGSTAEGRRKGEPLAANLAPSQGVLVRGPLSVLLSFSKIDYQRIYNGGPITIELSDTVFRDDESIRKVAMLVRAFAQQGCQQLQMNSLNVNILRDAQIHPENHKNLIVRVWGWSGYFCELGLEYQEQIIARHMYDVA
;
A
#
# COMPACT_ATOMS: atom_id res chain seq x y z
N GLY A 1 -7.54 5.80 -6.71
CA GLY A 1 -7.60 6.16 -5.27
C GLY A 1 -8.55 7.30 -4.93
N ASN A 2 -9.21 7.91 -5.93
CA ASN A 2 -10.15 9.03 -5.74
C ASN A 2 -11.58 8.68 -6.15
N ASP A 3 -11.87 7.38 -6.31
CA ASP A 3 -13.09 6.89 -6.93
C ASP A 3 -13.33 7.54 -8.31
N ASP A 4 -12.26 7.68 -9.09
CA ASP A 4 -12.29 8.32 -10.40
C ASP A 4 -12.42 7.24 -11.48
N GLN A 5 -13.53 7.25 -12.22
CA GLN A 5 -13.83 6.21 -13.20
C GLN A 5 -12.73 6.06 -14.25
N ARG A 6 -12.14 7.17 -14.72
CA ARG A 6 -11.13 7.14 -15.77
C ARG A 6 -9.85 6.47 -15.25
N ALA A 7 -9.32 6.94 -14.12
CA ALA A 7 -8.13 6.36 -13.52
C ALA A 7 -8.33 4.91 -13.06
N ASP A 8 -9.46 4.63 -12.41
CA ASP A 8 -9.72 3.29 -11.85
C ASP A 8 -9.99 2.26 -12.97
N SER A 9 -10.54 2.66 -14.12
CA SER A 9 -10.69 1.76 -15.28
C SER A 9 -9.35 1.24 -15.80
N LEU A 10 -8.29 2.07 -15.74
CA LEU A 10 -6.93 1.68 -16.13
C LEU A 10 -6.36 0.66 -15.13
N MET A 11 -6.58 0.88 -13.83
CA MET A 11 -6.20 -0.06 -12.78
C MET A 11 -6.88 -1.42 -12.98
N VAL A 12 -8.21 -1.43 -13.19
CA VAL A 12 -8.98 -2.66 -13.44
C VAL A 12 -8.45 -3.38 -14.67
N ARG A 13 -8.20 -2.65 -15.78
CA ARG A 13 -7.62 -3.23 -16.99
C ARG A 13 -6.26 -3.87 -16.74
N LEU A 14 -5.39 -3.22 -15.95
CA LEU A 14 -4.07 -3.75 -15.63
C LEU A 14 -4.15 -5.06 -14.85
N PHE A 15 -4.96 -5.08 -13.78
CA PHE A 15 -5.14 -6.30 -12.96
C PHE A 15 -5.79 -7.43 -13.76
N ASN A 16 -6.82 -7.14 -14.55
CA ASN A 16 -7.45 -8.15 -15.42
C ASN A 16 -6.44 -8.71 -16.44
N SER A 17 -5.60 -7.86 -17.03
CA SER A 17 -4.57 -8.32 -17.98
C SER A 17 -3.55 -9.24 -17.30
N PHE A 18 -3.19 -8.97 -16.03
CA PHE A 18 -2.31 -9.84 -15.25
C PHE A 18 -2.99 -11.17 -14.91
N ALA A 19 -4.26 -11.15 -14.49
CA ALA A 19 -5.05 -12.36 -14.29
C ALA A 19 -5.16 -13.21 -15.54
N ASP A 20 -5.47 -12.59 -16.69
CA ASP A 20 -5.57 -13.29 -17.98
C ASP A 20 -4.23 -13.95 -18.34
N ALA A 21 -3.09 -13.29 -18.06
CA ALA A 21 -1.77 -13.86 -18.31
C ALA A 21 -1.50 -15.09 -17.43
N CYS A 22 -1.82 -15.03 -16.14
CA CYS A 22 -1.71 -16.17 -15.23
C CYS A 22 -2.64 -17.33 -15.63
N GLU A 23 -3.84 -17.02 -16.15
CA GLU A 23 -4.79 -18.03 -16.61
C GLU A 23 -4.36 -18.68 -17.91
N ARG A 24 -3.83 -17.91 -18.87
CA ARG A 24 -3.26 -18.42 -20.12
C ARG A 24 -2.06 -19.34 -19.89
N TYR A 25 -1.28 -19.11 -18.83
CA TYR A 25 -0.20 -20.02 -18.45
C TYR A 25 -0.72 -21.44 -18.13
N GLY A 26 -1.96 -21.55 -17.63
CA GLY A 26 -2.61 -22.83 -17.40
C GLY A 26 -2.14 -23.53 -16.12
N LYS A 27 -1.98 -24.86 -16.19
CA LYS A 27 -1.57 -25.67 -15.04
C LYS A 27 -0.06 -25.57 -14.82
N THR A 28 0.35 -25.43 -13.57
CA THR A 28 1.75 -25.56 -13.17
C THR A 28 2.21 -27.01 -13.30
N SER A 29 3.52 -27.26 -13.23
CA SER A 29 4.10 -28.61 -13.23
C SER A 29 3.57 -29.52 -12.12
N ARG A 30 2.98 -28.94 -11.06
CA ARG A 30 2.34 -29.66 -9.94
C ARG A 30 0.81 -29.77 -10.09
N GLY A 31 0.25 -29.42 -11.24
CA GLY A 31 -1.19 -29.50 -11.52
C GLY A 31 -2.04 -28.35 -10.93
N GLY A 32 -1.42 -27.41 -10.20
CA GLY A 32 -2.09 -26.23 -9.64
C GLY A 32 -2.32 -25.13 -10.68
N ARG A 33 -2.97 -24.04 -10.28
CA ARG A 33 -3.17 -22.84 -11.11
C ARG A 33 -2.33 -21.68 -10.59
N LEU A 34 -1.78 -20.88 -11.48
CA LEU A 34 -1.12 -19.62 -11.10
C LEU A 34 -2.18 -18.55 -10.85
N ARG A 35 -2.03 -17.80 -9.75
CA ARG A 35 -2.94 -16.72 -9.38
C ARG A 35 -2.16 -15.48 -8.96
N PRO A 36 -2.47 -14.31 -9.53
CA PRO A 36 -1.78 -13.08 -9.20
C PRO A 36 -2.22 -12.56 -7.83
N GLY A 37 -1.35 -11.73 -7.24
CA GLY A 37 -1.62 -10.91 -6.07
C GLY A 37 -1.17 -9.47 -6.33
N SER A 38 -1.39 -8.60 -5.37
CA SER A 38 -0.97 -7.20 -5.38
C SER A 38 0.13 -6.88 -4.36
N GLY A 39 0.64 -7.88 -3.64
CA GLY A 39 1.70 -7.71 -2.66
C GLY A 39 3.02 -7.26 -3.29
N SER A 40 3.59 -6.15 -2.82
CA SER A 40 4.83 -5.58 -3.37
C SER A 40 6.10 -6.10 -2.68
N ALA A 41 6.00 -6.65 -1.47
CA ALA A 41 7.17 -6.92 -0.62
C ALA A 41 8.13 -5.71 -0.56
N MET A 42 9.45 -5.91 -0.64
CA MET A 42 10.46 -4.84 -0.74
C MET A 42 10.56 -4.19 -2.14
N TYR A 43 9.92 -4.77 -3.16
CA TYR A 43 10.15 -4.41 -4.57
C TYR A 43 9.64 -3.02 -4.94
N TYR A 44 8.75 -2.42 -4.16
CA TYR A 44 8.32 -1.04 -4.39
C TYR A 44 9.46 -0.01 -4.20
N ILE A 45 10.55 -0.38 -3.51
CA ILE A 45 11.79 0.41 -3.48
C ILE A 45 12.86 -0.22 -4.34
N TRP A 46 13.02 -1.54 -4.29
CA TRP A 46 14.16 -2.18 -4.97
C TRP A 46 14.11 -2.00 -6.49
N LEU A 47 12.91 -2.02 -7.09
CA LEU A 47 12.75 -1.79 -8.54
C LEU A 47 13.13 -0.37 -8.98
N THR A 48 13.31 0.57 -8.07
CA THR A 48 13.63 1.97 -8.39
C THR A 48 15.03 2.38 -7.97
N LYS A 49 15.80 1.48 -7.33
CA LYS A 49 17.15 1.77 -6.83
C LYS A 49 18.23 1.02 -7.61
N ASP A 50 19.27 1.77 -7.96
CA ASP A 50 20.53 1.19 -8.46
C ASP A 50 21.26 0.44 -7.34
N GLY A 51 22.07 -0.58 -7.71
CA GLY A 51 22.94 -1.29 -6.77
C GLY A 51 22.26 -2.37 -5.91
N VAL A 52 20.97 -2.64 -6.11
CA VAL A 52 20.29 -3.79 -5.51
C VAL A 52 20.50 -5.02 -6.39
N SER A 53 20.82 -6.17 -5.78
CA SER A 53 20.98 -7.44 -6.51
C SER A 53 19.63 -7.98 -6.96
N MET A 54 19.13 -7.47 -8.09
CA MET A 54 17.92 -7.94 -8.76
C MET A 54 18.21 -8.27 -10.22
N ARG A 55 17.40 -9.17 -10.77
CA ARG A 55 17.49 -9.56 -12.19
C ARG A 55 16.80 -8.52 -13.08
N GLU A 56 15.76 -7.90 -12.55
CA GLU A 56 14.91 -6.94 -13.24
C GLU A 56 15.64 -5.60 -13.41
N PRO A 57 15.45 -4.91 -14.55
CA PRO A 57 16.03 -3.59 -14.75
C PRO A 57 15.42 -2.56 -13.80
N VAL A 58 16.21 -1.55 -13.45
CA VAL A 58 15.74 -0.40 -12.66
C VAL A 58 14.69 0.38 -13.45
N VAL A 59 13.54 0.60 -12.82
CA VAL A 59 12.42 1.35 -13.39
C VAL A 59 12.78 2.83 -13.46
N GLY A 60 12.76 3.39 -14.67
CA GLY A 60 12.98 4.81 -14.95
C GLY A 60 11.82 5.70 -14.50
N SER A 61 11.69 6.90 -15.07
CA SER A 61 10.49 7.72 -14.89
C SER A 61 9.27 7.07 -15.55
N THR A 62 8.08 7.26 -14.98
CA THR A 62 6.84 6.64 -15.48
C THR A 62 5.78 7.69 -15.83
N ALA A 63 4.84 7.33 -16.71
CA ALA A 63 3.96 8.28 -17.40
C ALA A 63 2.97 9.02 -16.48
N GLU A 64 2.72 8.49 -15.29
CA GLU A 64 1.94 9.13 -14.24
C GLU A 64 2.67 10.29 -13.54
N GLY A 65 3.95 10.52 -13.87
CA GLY A 65 4.74 11.64 -13.38
C GLY A 65 5.78 11.29 -12.31
N ARG A 66 5.86 10.03 -11.87
CA ARG A 66 6.91 9.57 -10.95
C ARG A 66 8.29 9.65 -11.62
N ARG A 67 9.24 10.29 -10.95
CA ARG A 67 10.61 10.49 -11.45
C ARG A 67 11.47 9.25 -11.22
N LYS A 68 12.55 9.12 -11.99
CA LYS A 68 13.55 8.06 -11.77
C LYS A 68 14.10 8.17 -10.34
N GLY A 69 14.17 7.04 -9.62
CA GLY A 69 14.65 6.96 -8.25
C GLY A 69 13.57 7.13 -7.16
N GLU A 70 12.42 7.72 -7.49
CA GLU A 70 11.29 7.79 -6.54
C GLU A 70 10.66 6.41 -6.34
N PRO A 71 10.27 6.02 -5.12
CA PRO A 71 9.70 4.71 -4.84
C PRO A 71 8.31 4.55 -5.48
N LEU A 72 7.94 3.29 -5.76
CA LEU A 72 6.58 2.92 -6.12
C LEU A 72 5.67 2.91 -4.89
N ALA A 73 4.36 2.86 -5.10
CA ALA A 73 3.40 2.61 -4.03
C ALA A 73 3.58 1.19 -3.46
N ALA A 74 3.43 1.04 -2.14
CA ALA A 74 3.47 -0.25 -1.48
C ALA A 74 2.08 -0.92 -1.54
N ASN A 75 2.02 -2.15 -2.06
CA ASN A 75 0.78 -2.91 -2.26
C ASN A 75 -0.30 -2.10 -3.01
N LEU A 76 -1.54 -2.11 -2.50
CA LEU A 76 -2.63 -1.26 -2.95
C LEU A 76 -2.66 0.02 -2.11
N ALA A 77 -1.84 0.99 -2.51
CA ALA A 77 -1.84 2.35 -1.95
C ALA A 77 -1.85 3.37 -3.09
N PRO A 78 -2.42 4.58 -2.88
CA PRO A 78 -2.21 5.68 -3.81
C PRO A 78 -0.72 5.98 -3.99
N SER A 79 -0.31 6.34 -5.20
CA SER A 79 1.05 6.81 -5.45
C SER A 79 1.40 8.02 -4.58
N GLN A 80 2.68 8.15 -4.24
CA GLN A 80 3.17 9.30 -3.47
C GLN A 80 2.88 10.61 -4.20
N GLY A 81 2.53 11.65 -3.45
CA GLY A 81 2.23 12.98 -3.98
C GLY A 81 0.85 13.13 -4.65
N VAL A 82 0.08 12.05 -4.80
CA VAL A 82 -1.30 12.15 -5.29
C VAL A 82 -2.18 12.80 -4.20
N LEU A 83 -2.94 13.83 -4.58
CA LEU A 83 -3.99 14.37 -3.73
C LEU A 83 -5.15 13.38 -3.67
N VAL A 84 -5.48 12.93 -2.45
CA VAL A 84 -6.52 11.94 -2.20
C VAL A 84 -7.68 12.59 -1.45
N ARG A 85 -8.93 12.31 -1.86
CA ARG A 85 -10.14 12.87 -1.26
C ARG A 85 -10.42 12.34 0.15
N GLY A 86 -9.98 11.13 0.46
CA GLY A 86 -10.07 10.53 1.78
C GLY A 86 -9.96 9.00 1.76
N PRO A 87 -9.98 8.34 2.92
CA PRO A 87 -9.79 6.89 3.02
C PRO A 87 -10.90 6.10 2.33
N LEU A 88 -12.14 6.61 2.30
CA LEU A 88 -13.24 5.99 1.58
C LEU A 88 -13.04 6.01 0.05
N SER A 89 -12.51 7.09 -0.53
CA SER A 89 -12.28 7.13 -1.98
C SER A 89 -11.18 6.15 -2.41
N VAL A 90 -10.21 5.91 -1.53
CA VAL A 90 -9.17 4.89 -1.72
C VAL A 90 -9.77 3.51 -1.71
N LEU A 91 -10.58 3.23 -0.68
CA LEU A 91 -11.28 1.97 -0.56
C LEU A 91 -12.16 1.70 -1.79
N LEU A 92 -13.00 2.66 -2.18
CA LEU A 92 -13.89 2.54 -3.34
C LEU A 92 -13.12 2.37 -4.65
N SER A 93 -11.97 3.03 -4.81
CA SER A 93 -11.11 2.76 -5.97
C SER A 93 -10.62 1.32 -6.01
N PHE A 94 -10.00 0.83 -4.93
CA PHE A 94 -9.41 -0.51 -4.91
C PHE A 94 -10.46 -1.64 -4.85
N SER A 95 -11.67 -1.36 -4.36
CA SER A 95 -12.80 -2.31 -4.40
C SER A 95 -13.21 -2.76 -5.80
N LYS A 96 -12.86 -1.99 -6.84
CA LYS A 96 -13.16 -2.33 -8.24
C LYS A 96 -12.29 -3.47 -8.79
N ILE A 97 -11.25 -3.89 -8.07
CA ILE A 97 -10.41 -5.03 -8.47
C ILE A 97 -11.23 -6.31 -8.31
N ASP A 98 -11.19 -7.19 -9.32
CA ASP A 98 -11.77 -8.52 -9.22
C ASP A 98 -10.93 -9.44 -8.31
N TYR A 99 -11.21 -9.39 -7.02
CA TYR A 99 -10.53 -10.21 -6.03
C TYR A 99 -10.82 -11.71 -6.16
N GLN A 100 -11.79 -12.15 -6.98
CA GLN A 100 -11.94 -13.58 -7.29
C GLN A 100 -10.86 -14.08 -8.25
N ARG A 101 -10.14 -13.16 -8.91
CA ARG A 101 -9.04 -13.46 -9.82
C ARG A 101 -7.69 -13.00 -9.28
N ILE A 102 -7.69 -11.97 -8.43
CA ILE A 102 -6.49 -11.41 -7.77
C ILE A 102 -6.51 -11.73 -6.28
N TYR A 103 -6.22 -12.97 -5.89
CA TYR A 103 -6.34 -13.42 -4.50
C TYR A 103 -5.05 -13.94 -3.85
N ASN A 104 -3.89 -13.77 -4.49
CA ASN A 104 -2.61 -14.15 -3.88
C ASN A 104 -2.03 -13.08 -2.93
N GLY A 105 -2.91 -12.31 -2.27
CA GLY A 105 -2.55 -11.35 -1.21
C GLY A 105 -2.08 -9.98 -1.70
N GLY A 106 -2.00 -9.04 -0.77
CA GLY A 106 -1.62 -7.64 -1.00
C GLY A 106 -2.66 -6.69 -0.42
N PRO A 107 -2.39 -6.04 0.72
CA PRO A 107 -3.38 -5.22 1.40
C PRO A 107 -3.62 -3.87 0.72
N ILE A 108 -4.86 -3.41 0.81
CA ILE A 108 -5.16 -1.97 0.77
C ILE A 108 -4.48 -1.35 1.98
N THR A 109 -3.58 -0.40 1.75
CA THR A 109 -2.79 0.24 2.80
C THR A 109 -3.31 1.66 3.04
N ILE A 110 -3.74 1.92 4.29
CA ILE A 110 -4.27 3.21 4.73
C ILE A 110 -3.45 3.67 5.95
N GLU A 111 -2.89 4.87 5.90
CA GLU A 111 -2.19 5.48 7.03
C GLU A 111 -3.12 6.52 7.66
N LEU A 112 -3.50 6.33 8.92
CA LEU A 112 -4.34 7.25 9.69
C LEU A 112 -3.47 8.06 10.64
N SER A 113 -3.89 9.28 10.94
CA SER A 113 -3.33 10.05 12.06
C SER A 113 -3.50 9.28 13.39
N ASP A 114 -2.55 9.41 14.31
CA ASP A 114 -2.67 8.83 15.67
C ASP A 114 -3.82 9.41 16.49
N THR A 115 -4.37 10.55 16.06
CA THR A 115 -5.51 11.21 16.68
C THR A 115 -6.79 10.38 16.60
N VAL A 116 -6.92 9.48 15.62
CA VAL A 116 -8.17 8.76 15.34
C VAL A 116 -8.58 7.76 16.44
N PHE A 117 -7.72 7.54 17.44
CA PHE A 117 -7.99 6.67 18.59
C PHE A 117 -8.09 7.44 19.92
N ARG A 118 -8.15 8.78 19.89
CA ARG A 118 -8.17 9.61 21.11
C ARG A 118 -9.57 9.87 21.65
N ASP A 119 -10.62 9.64 20.86
CA ASP A 119 -12.01 9.85 21.25
C ASP A 119 -12.96 8.81 20.61
N ASP A 120 -14.13 8.63 21.23
CA ASP A 120 -15.12 7.63 20.84
C ASP A 120 -15.71 7.85 19.43
N GLU A 121 -15.81 9.11 18.98
CA GLU A 121 -16.35 9.42 17.65
C GLU A 121 -15.37 9.00 16.56
N SER A 122 -14.09 9.35 16.71
CA SER A 122 -13.03 8.96 15.80
C SER A 122 -12.87 7.44 15.74
N ILE A 123 -12.92 6.75 16.89
CA ILE A 123 -12.89 5.28 16.95
C ILE A 123 -14.09 4.70 16.18
N ARG A 124 -15.29 5.27 16.34
CA ARG A 124 -16.48 4.84 15.60
C ARG A 124 -16.31 5.05 14.09
N LYS A 125 -15.71 6.17 13.65
CA LYS A 125 -15.42 6.42 12.22
C LYS A 125 -14.43 5.40 11.65
N VAL A 126 -13.38 5.04 12.39
CA VAL A 126 -12.46 3.96 11.98
C VAL A 126 -13.19 2.61 11.89
N ALA A 127 -14.04 2.29 12.86
CA ALA A 127 -14.86 1.07 12.79
C ALA A 127 -15.81 1.06 11.59
N MET A 128 -16.38 2.22 11.23
CA MET A 128 -17.19 2.37 10.01
C MET A 128 -16.37 2.17 8.73
N LEU A 129 -15.13 2.66 8.68
CA LEU A 129 -14.22 2.41 7.55
C LEU A 129 -13.92 0.91 7.40
N VAL A 130 -13.64 0.20 8.49
CA VAL A 130 -13.41 -1.25 8.48
C VAL A 130 -14.67 -2.00 8.04
N ARG A 131 -15.85 -1.58 8.53
CA ARG A 131 -17.13 -2.16 8.11
C ARG A 131 -17.38 -1.95 6.62
N ALA A 132 -17.13 -0.74 6.10
CA ALA A 132 -17.24 -0.44 4.68
C ALA A 132 -16.29 -1.34 3.87
N PHE A 133 -15.04 -1.50 4.29
CA PHE A 133 -14.09 -2.41 3.65
C PHE A 133 -14.64 -3.83 3.53
N ALA A 134 -15.18 -4.39 4.62
CA ALA A 134 -15.76 -5.72 4.61
C ALA A 134 -16.97 -5.84 3.67
N GLN A 135 -17.82 -4.79 3.61
CA GLN A 135 -19.00 -4.77 2.75
C GLN A 135 -18.68 -4.64 1.26
N GLN A 136 -17.55 -4.04 0.89
CA GLN A 136 -17.12 -3.89 -0.51
C GLN A 136 -16.49 -5.16 -1.10
N GLY A 137 -16.35 -6.25 -0.33
CA GLY A 137 -15.77 -7.50 -0.83
C GLY A 137 -14.26 -7.43 -1.10
N CYS A 138 -13.57 -6.44 -0.53
CA CYS A 138 -12.11 -6.34 -0.60
C CYS A 138 -11.43 -7.49 0.17
N GLN A 139 -10.24 -7.89 -0.26
CA GLN A 139 -9.57 -9.07 0.30
C GLN A 139 -8.82 -8.80 1.61
N GLN A 140 -7.99 -7.75 1.64
CA GLN A 140 -7.08 -7.50 2.77
C GLN A 140 -6.93 -6.01 3.02
N LEU A 141 -7.07 -5.60 4.28
CA LEU A 141 -6.86 -4.23 4.75
C LEU A 141 -5.66 -4.20 5.68
N GLN A 142 -4.80 -3.19 5.50
CA GLN A 142 -3.75 -2.84 6.43
C GLN A 142 -3.93 -1.37 6.80
N MET A 143 -4.02 -1.11 8.10
CA MET A 143 -4.05 0.24 8.62
C MET A 143 -2.84 0.50 9.51
N ASN A 144 -2.36 1.73 9.48
CA ASN A 144 -1.36 2.22 10.41
C ASN A 144 -1.92 3.46 11.11
N SER A 145 -1.43 3.72 12.31
CA SER A 145 -1.80 4.89 13.12
C SER A 145 -0.52 5.62 13.44
N LEU A 146 -0.26 6.73 12.74
CA LEU A 146 1.04 7.35 12.69
C LEU A 146 1.01 8.80 13.14
N ASN A 147 2.14 9.21 13.73
CA ASN A 147 2.44 10.60 14.03
C ASN A 147 3.78 10.95 13.39
N VAL A 148 3.77 11.83 12.38
CA VAL A 148 4.98 12.18 11.63
C VAL A 148 6.07 12.74 12.54
N ASN A 149 5.71 13.53 13.56
CA ASN A 149 6.67 14.10 14.48
C ASN A 149 7.37 13.00 15.31
N ILE A 150 6.63 12.00 15.77
CA ILE A 150 7.20 10.84 16.48
C ILE A 150 8.11 10.04 15.55
N LEU A 151 7.71 9.81 14.30
CA LEU A 151 8.54 9.09 13.34
C LEU A 151 9.85 9.86 13.03
N ARG A 152 9.78 11.18 12.86
CA ARG A 152 10.97 12.02 12.65
C ARG A 152 11.87 12.05 13.87
N ASP A 153 11.29 12.14 15.07
CA ASP A 153 12.05 12.06 16.32
C ASP A 153 12.73 10.69 16.47
N ALA A 154 12.05 9.60 16.09
CA ALA A 154 12.61 8.25 16.11
C ALA A 154 13.77 8.03 15.12
N GLN A 155 13.90 8.86 14.06
CA GLN A 155 15.07 8.84 13.19
C GLN A 155 16.29 9.52 13.83
N ILE A 156 16.07 10.53 14.67
CA ILE A 156 17.13 11.31 15.32
C ILE A 156 17.55 10.66 16.65
N HIS A 157 16.58 10.15 17.40
CA HIS A 157 16.71 9.61 18.75
C HIS A 157 16.15 8.18 18.86
N PRO A 158 16.64 7.20 18.05
CA PRO A 158 16.08 5.85 18.01
C PRO A 158 16.11 5.13 19.38
N GLU A 159 17.00 5.53 20.28
CA GLU A 159 17.09 5.01 21.66
C GLU A 159 15.82 5.25 22.49
N ASN A 160 15.06 6.31 22.19
CA ASN A 160 13.82 6.65 22.86
C ASN A 160 12.61 5.93 22.26
N HIS A 161 12.76 5.35 21.07
CA HIS A 161 11.67 4.80 20.25
C HIS A 161 11.87 3.33 19.86
N LYS A 162 12.68 2.58 20.62
CA LYS A 162 13.03 1.18 20.30
C LYS A 162 11.83 0.26 20.06
N ASN A 163 10.71 0.54 20.71
CA ASN A 163 9.48 -0.25 20.61
C ASN A 163 8.45 0.35 19.63
N LEU A 164 8.81 1.37 18.86
CA LEU A 164 7.91 1.99 17.89
C LEU A 164 7.68 1.03 16.72
N ILE A 165 6.47 0.48 16.63
CA ILE A 165 6.08 -0.48 15.59
C ILE A 165 5.30 0.24 14.50
N VAL A 166 5.61 -0.08 13.24
CA VAL A 166 4.90 0.42 12.05
C VAL A 166 4.47 -0.72 11.14
N ARG A 167 3.42 -0.49 10.36
CA ARG A 167 2.99 -1.41 9.29
C ARG A 167 3.71 -1.05 8.00
N VAL A 168 4.45 -2.01 7.43
CA VAL A 168 5.33 -1.73 6.28
C VAL A 168 4.62 -2.07 4.97
N TRP A 169 4.61 -3.32 4.53
CA TRP A 169 3.96 -3.76 3.28
C TRP A 169 3.21 -5.09 3.42
N GLY A 170 2.69 -5.39 4.61
CA GLY A 170 2.01 -6.65 4.90
C GLY A 170 2.41 -7.25 6.25
N TRP A 171 3.47 -6.71 6.86
CA TRP A 171 4.01 -7.10 8.16
C TRP A 171 4.25 -5.86 9.04
N SER A 172 4.47 -6.10 10.33
CA SER A 172 4.81 -5.06 11.32
C SER A 172 6.29 -5.15 11.66
N GLY A 173 7.01 -4.03 11.67
CA GLY A 173 8.42 -3.97 12.06
C GLY A 173 8.71 -2.83 13.02
N TYR A 174 9.81 -2.95 13.76
CA TYR A 174 10.32 -1.84 14.57
C TYR A 174 10.88 -0.75 13.65
N PHE A 175 10.33 0.46 13.75
CA PHE A 175 10.66 1.56 12.86
C PHE A 175 12.17 1.86 12.85
N CYS A 176 12.79 1.86 14.03
CA CYS A 176 14.22 2.12 14.20
C CYS A 176 15.13 1.01 13.63
N GLU A 177 14.60 -0.17 13.34
CA GLU A 177 15.35 -1.28 12.71
C GLU A 177 15.21 -1.30 11.18
N LEU A 178 14.34 -0.44 10.62
CA LEU A 178 14.17 -0.33 9.18
C LEU A 178 15.30 0.47 8.54
N GLY A 179 15.69 0.09 7.32
CA GLY A 179 16.55 0.93 6.49
C GLY A 179 15.92 2.29 6.21
N LEU A 180 16.76 3.34 6.11
CA LEU A 180 16.32 4.73 5.99
C LEU A 180 15.32 4.94 4.84
N GLU A 181 15.50 4.26 3.70
CA GLU A 181 14.58 4.34 2.57
C GLU A 181 13.16 3.87 2.88
N TYR A 182 13.00 2.88 3.76
CA TYR A 182 11.69 2.40 4.17
C TYR A 182 11.07 3.35 5.20
N GLN A 183 11.87 3.90 6.12
CA GLN A 183 11.42 4.92 7.06
C GLN A 183 10.89 6.15 6.31
N GLU A 184 11.66 6.69 5.38
CA GLU A 184 11.24 7.82 4.54
C GLU A 184 10.00 7.48 3.72
N GLN A 185 9.93 6.27 3.16
CA GLN A 185 8.76 5.88 2.38
C GLN A 185 7.50 5.81 3.23
N ILE A 186 7.56 5.32 4.46
CA ILE A 186 6.43 5.30 5.39
C ILE A 186 6.01 6.72 5.76
N ILE A 187 6.96 7.59 6.10
CA ILE A 187 6.69 8.99 6.45
C ILE A 187 6.06 9.75 5.28
N ALA A 188 6.48 9.46 4.04
CA ALA A 188 5.99 10.12 2.84
C ALA A 188 4.63 9.58 2.33
N ARG A 189 4.05 8.55 2.97
CA ARG A 189 2.71 8.07 2.60
C ARG A 189 1.65 9.11 2.93
N HIS A 190 0.56 9.07 2.18
CA HIS A 190 -0.59 9.91 2.45
C HIS A 190 -1.20 9.54 3.81
N MET A 191 -1.26 10.51 4.71
CA MET A 191 -1.87 10.39 6.03
C MET A 191 -3.27 10.99 5.99
N TYR A 192 -4.28 10.20 6.36
CA TYR A 192 -5.66 10.66 6.45
C TYR A 192 -5.96 11.16 7.87
N ASP A 193 -6.59 12.32 7.94
CA ASP A 193 -7.32 12.73 9.14
C ASP A 193 -8.75 12.22 9.05
N VAL A 194 -9.32 11.84 10.19
CA VAL A 194 -10.70 11.33 10.29
C VAL A 194 -11.47 12.30 11.19
N ALA A 195 -11.52 13.56 10.77
CA ALA A 195 -12.30 14.61 11.43
C ALA A 195 -13.80 14.41 11.26
#